data_AF-A0A914VCM5-F1
#
_entry.id   AF-A0A914VCM5-F1
#
_cell.length_a   1.000
_cell.length_b   1.000
_cell.length_c   1.000
_cell.angle_alpha   90.00
_cell.angle_beta   90.00
_cell.angle_gamma   90.00
#
_symmetry.space_group_name_H-M   'P 1'
#
loop_
_entity.id
_entity.type
_entity.pdbx_description
1 polymer ?
#
loop_
_entity_poly.entity_id
_entity_poly.type
_entity_poly.pdbx_seq_one_letter_code
_entity_poly.pdbx_strand_id
1 'polypeptide(L)'
;MHRLFRPVATFGRRLATSSAAPKIDKEALMELRRRTRYSFINCRKALQEFGPNRLPEAEKWLHELARKEGWEKSTKLSHRSTKQGLVGVATEKNVAVIVEVNCETDFVAKAADFKSL
;
A
#
# COMPACT_ATOMS: atom_id res chain seq x y z
N MET A 1 62.29 7.95 -47.24
CA MET A 1 61.74 9.16 -46.58
C MET A 1 60.27 9.27 -47.00
N HIS A 2 59.22 9.23 -46.20
CA HIS A 2 59.01 9.13 -44.76
C HIS A 2 57.61 8.50 -44.54
N ARG A 3 57.58 7.46 -43.70
CA ARG A 3 56.64 7.16 -42.61
C ARG A 3 55.11 7.19 -42.84
N LEU A 4 54.57 5.97 -42.84
CA LEU A 4 53.42 5.51 -42.05
C LEU A 4 52.90 6.49 -40.97
N PHE A 5 51.59 6.76 -41.01
CA PHE A 5 50.82 7.27 -39.88
C PHE A 5 49.51 6.48 -39.73
N ARG A 6 49.43 5.64 -38.70
CA ARG A 6 48.19 5.38 -37.94
C ARG A 6 48.30 6.22 -36.65
N PRO A 7 47.19 6.68 -36.08
CA PRO A 7 46.67 5.90 -34.96
C PRO A 7 45.14 5.75 -34.98
N VAL A 8 44.74 4.59 -34.46
CA VAL A 8 43.41 4.23 -33.99
C VAL A 8 43.08 5.10 -32.76
N ALA A 9 42.03 5.90 -32.83
CA ALA A 9 41.46 6.60 -31.68
C ALA A 9 40.16 5.90 -31.23
N THR A 10 40.35 5.01 -30.27
CA THR A 10 39.54 4.91 -29.04
C THR A 10 38.01 4.87 -29.17
N PHE A 11 37.52 3.64 -29.21
CA PHE A 11 36.41 3.11 -28.41
C PHE A 11 35.86 4.07 -27.35
N GLY A 12 34.82 4.84 -27.72
CA GLY A 12 34.03 5.66 -26.80
C GLY A 12 32.62 5.13 -26.69
N ARG A 13 32.47 3.96 -26.06
CA ARG A 13 31.18 3.38 -25.67
C ARG A 13 30.49 4.42 -24.76
N ARG A 14 29.55 5.20 -25.30
CA ARG A 14 28.63 6.02 -24.48
C ARG A 14 27.68 5.07 -23.74
N LEU A 15 28.17 4.48 -22.66
CA LEU A 15 27.36 4.01 -21.57
C LEU A 15 26.96 5.25 -20.76
N ALA A 16 25.92 5.94 -21.22
CA ALA A 16 25.24 6.94 -20.39
C ALA A 16 24.25 6.21 -19.48
N THR A 17 24.76 5.96 -18.26
CA THR A 17 24.06 6.11 -16.97
C THR A 17 22.71 5.41 -16.81
N SER A 18 22.81 4.26 -16.15
CA SER A 18 21.91 3.75 -15.10
C SER A 18 20.58 4.48 -14.92
N SER A 19 19.48 3.76 -15.16
CA SER A 19 18.16 4.07 -14.65
C SER A 19 18.25 4.24 -13.12
N ALA A 20 18.23 5.49 -12.67
CA ALA A 20 18.09 5.80 -11.26
C ALA A 20 16.75 5.24 -10.80
N ALA A 21 16.78 4.42 -9.73
CA ALA A 21 15.57 4.00 -9.05
C ALA A 21 14.71 5.24 -8.72
N PRO A 22 13.37 5.18 -8.86
CA PRO A 22 12.53 6.35 -8.68
C PRO A 22 12.73 6.90 -7.27
N LYS A 23 13.21 8.14 -7.20
CA LYS A 23 13.39 8.88 -5.95
C LYS A 23 11.99 9.24 -5.46
N ILE A 24 11.49 8.51 -4.47
CA ILE A 24 10.14 8.72 -3.95
C ILE A 24 10.16 9.89 -2.99
N ASP A 25 9.31 10.87 -3.28
CA ASP A 25 9.16 12.06 -2.49
C ASP A 25 8.57 11.74 -1.10
N LYS A 26 9.23 12.22 -0.05
CA LYS A 26 8.91 11.87 1.34
C LYS A 26 7.61 12.55 1.77
N GLU A 27 7.43 13.82 1.43
CA GLU A 27 6.23 14.61 1.72
C GLU A 27 5.00 13.98 1.04
N ALA A 28 5.08 13.66 -0.25
CA ALA A 28 4.00 12.97 -0.95
C ALA A 28 3.65 11.60 -0.32
N LEU A 29 4.65 10.83 0.10
CA LEU A 29 4.45 9.54 0.77
C LEU A 29 3.76 9.70 2.13
N MET A 30 4.17 10.71 2.91
CA MET A 30 3.59 11.02 4.21
C MET A 30 2.15 11.51 4.07
N GLU A 31 1.89 12.39 3.11
CA GLU A 31 0.54 12.90 2.88
C GLU A 31 -0.41 11.79 2.42
N LEU A 32 0.02 10.94 1.48
CA LEU A 32 -0.78 9.82 1.01
C LEU A 32 -1.08 8.83 2.15
N ARG A 33 -0.11 8.56 3.03
CA ARG A 33 -0.33 7.72 4.22
C ARG A 33 -1.28 8.37 5.21
N ARG A 34 -1.15 9.67 5.47
CA ARG A 34 -2.00 10.39 6.42
C ARG A 34 -3.47 10.36 5.99
N ARG A 35 -3.71 10.55 4.69
CA ARG A 35 -5.05 10.50 4.09
C ARG A 35 -5.65 9.10 4.10
N THR A 36 -4.89 8.11 3.61
CA THR A 36 -5.44 6.77 3.34
C THR A 36 -5.27 5.77 4.49
N ARG A 37 -4.34 6.05 5.41
CA ARG A 37 -3.92 5.15 6.52
C ARG A 37 -3.38 3.79 6.08
N TYR A 38 -3.13 3.55 4.80
CA TYR A 38 -2.53 2.31 4.32
C TYR A 38 -1.04 2.18 4.71
N SER A 39 -0.50 0.97 4.56
CA SER A 39 0.91 0.70 4.84
C SER A 39 1.82 1.56 3.96
N PHE A 40 3.00 1.94 4.49
CA PHE A 40 4.00 2.67 3.72
C PHE A 40 4.40 1.95 2.44
N ILE A 41 4.45 0.61 2.46
CA ILE A 41 4.78 -0.21 1.28
C ILE A 41 3.75 0.00 0.18
N ASN A 42 2.46 -0.02 0.53
CA ASN A 42 1.40 0.18 -0.45
C ASN A 42 1.42 1.62 -0.97
N CYS A 43 1.55 2.61 -0.09
CA CYS A 43 1.67 4.02 -0.50
C CYS A 43 2.88 4.23 -1.42
N ARG A 44 4.00 3.54 -1.15
CA ARG A 44 5.20 3.57 -1.98
C ARG A 44 4.94 2.97 -3.37
N LYS A 45 4.26 1.83 -3.45
CA LYS A 45 3.85 1.22 -4.73
C LYS A 45 2.95 2.17 -5.54
N ALA A 46 1.98 2.81 -4.89
CA ALA A 46 1.11 3.77 -5.55
C ALA A 46 1.89 4.96 -6.12
N LEU A 47 2.85 5.49 -5.37
CA LEU A 47 3.71 6.56 -5.85
C LEU A 47 4.70 6.11 -6.95
N GLN A 48 5.03 4.81 -7.02
CA GLN A 48 5.81 4.27 -8.13
C GLN A 48 5.02 4.23 -9.44
N GLU A 49 3.71 3.96 -9.37
CA GLU A 49 2.84 3.89 -10.55
C GLU A 49 2.41 5.29 -11.06
N PHE A 50 2.08 6.22 -10.14
CA PHE A 50 1.47 7.51 -10.52
C PHE A 50 2.40 8.72 -10.33
N GLY A 51 3.48 8.58 -9.58
CA GLY A 51 4.37 9.68 -9.21
C GLY A 51 3.76 10.65 -8.17
N PRO A 52 4.54 11.66 -7.73
CA PRO A 52 4.14 12.57 -6.64
C PRO A 52 3.04 13.58 -7.01
N ASN A 53 2.85 13.87 -8.31
CA ASN A 53 1.92 14.90 -8.77
C ASN A 53 0.47 14.41 -8.92
N ARG A 54 0.23 13.10 -8.81
CA ARG A 54 -1.06 12.46 -9.07
C ARG A 54 -1.60 11.73 -7.83
N LEU A 55 -1.56 12.41 -6.69
CA LEU A 55 -2.04 11.86 -5.41
C LEU A 55 -3.50 11.35 -5.46
N PRO A 56 -4.47 12.02 -6.12
CA PRO A 56 -5.85 11.51 -6.17
C PRO A 56 -5.97 10.19 -6.94
N GLU A 57 -5.19 10.02 -8.02
CA GLU A 57 -5.15 8.78 -8.80
C GLU A 57 -4.48 7.66 -8.00
N ALA A 58 -3.38 7.97 -7.31
CA ALA A 58 -2.68 7.04 -6.43
C ALA A 58 -3.57 6.57 -5.27
N GLU A 59 -4.35 7.46 -4.66
CA GLU A 59 -5.33 7.15 -3.62
C GLU A 59 -6.43 6.23 -4.15
N LYS A 60 -7.03 6.56 -5.30
CA LYS A 60 -8.04 5.72 -5.93
C LYS A 60 -7.51 4.32 -6.26
N TRP A 61 -6.30 4.24 -6.81
CA TRP A 61 -5.64 2.97 -7.10
C TRP A 61 -5.35 2.16 -5.83
N LEU A 62 -4.93 2.82 -4.74
CA LEU A 62 -4.71 2.17 -3.45
C LEU A 62 -5.99 1.56 -2.89
N HIS A 63 -7.12 2.26 -2.97
CA HIS A 63 -8.40 1.74 -2.50
C HIS A 63 -8.82 0.50 -3.31
N GLU A 64 -8.67 0.54 -4.63
CA GLU A 64 -8.99 -0.60 -5.49
C GLU A 64 -8.08 -1.80 -5.21
N LEU A 65 -6.77 -1.56 -5.08
CA LEU A 65 -5.81 -2.59 -4.70
C LEU A 65 -6.13 -3.18 -3.33
N ALA A 66 -6.47 -2.34 -2.34
CA ALA A 66 -6.81 -2.78 -0.99
C ALA A 66 -8.08 -3.63 -0.97
N ARG A 67 -9.07 -3.33 -1.82
CA ARG A 67 -10.27 -4.15 -1.97
C ARG A 67 -9.92 -5.54 -2.51
N LYS A 68 -9.14 -5.58 -3.60
CA LYS A 68 -8.71 -6.84 -4.22
C LYS A 68 -7.85 -7.68 -3.28
N GLU A 69 -6.81 -7.09 -2.70
CA GLU A 69 -5.91 -7.77 -1.76
C GLU A 69 -6.61 -8.11 -0.43
N GLY A 70 -7.62 -7.35 -0.03
CA GLY A 70 -8.38 -7.56 1.21
C GLY A 70 -9.11 -8.91 1.20
N TRP A 71 -9.75 -9.25 0.07
CA TRP A 71 -10.34 -10.56 -0.12
C TRP A 71 -9.29 -11.67 -0.06
N GLU A 72 -8.15 -11.49 -0.72
CA GLU A 72 -7.06 -12.47 -0.67
C GLU A 72 -6.49 -12.65 0.74
N LYS A 73 -6.33 -11.56 1.50
CA LYS A 73 -5.83 -11.59 2.88
C LYS A 73 -6.82 -12.22 3.83
N SER A 74 -8.11 -11.91 3.73
CA SER A 74 -9.16 -12.52 4.53
C SER A 74 -9.18 -14.04 4.35
N THR A 75 -9.15 -14.52 3.10
CA THR A 75 -9.07 -15.95 2.80
C THR A 75 -7.83 -16.59 3.43
N LYS A 76 -6.67 -15.91 3.37
CA LYS A 76 -5.42 -16.39 3.99
C LYS A 76 -5.46 -16.36 5.52
N LEU A 77 -6.26 -15.51 6.15
CA LEU A 77 -6.34 -15.39 7.61
C LEU A 77 -7.42 -16.30 8.22
N SER A 78 -8.33 -16.84 7.40
CA SER A 78 -9.50 -17.64 7.84
C SER A 78 -9.16 -18.87 8.70
N HIS A 79 -7.95 -19.41 8.60
CA HIS A 79 -7.50 -20.56 9.39
C HIS A 79 -7.04 -20.19 10.81
N ARG A 80 -6.94 -18.90 11.13
CA ARG A 80 -6.51 -18.43 12.45
C ARG A 80 -7.68 -18.41 13.42
N SER A 81 -7.38 -18.63 14.70
CA SER A 81 -8.40 -18.64 15.75
C SER A 81 -8.79 -17.22 16.16
N THR A 82 -10.07 -16.87 16.05
CA THR A 82 -10.63 -15.57 16.44
C THR A 82 -11.56 -15.71 17.64
N LYS A 83 -10.99 -15.86 18.85
CA LYS A 83 -11.76 -16.05 20.09
C LYS A 83 -12.06 -14.76 20.86
N GLN A 84 -11.55 -13.63 20.38
CA GLN A 84 -11.83 -12.29 20.94
C GLN A 84 -12.86 -11.59 20.05
N GLY A 85 -13.41 -10.45 20.48
CA GLY A 85 -14.39 -9.73 19.67
C GLY A 85 -15.28 -8.77 20.47
N LEU A 86 -16.37 -8.36 19.83
CA LEU A 86 -17.44 -7.56 20.42
C LEU A 86 -18.80 -8.17 20.10
N VAL A 87 -19.73 -8.03 21.03
CA VAL A 87 -21.16 -8.30 20.81
C VAL A 87 -21.91 -6.98 20.81
N GLY A 88 -22.56 -6.67 19.70
CA GLY A 88 -23.43 -5.52 19.54
C GLY A 88 -24.89 -5.94 19.65
N VAL A 89 -25.70 -5.12 20.31
CA VAL A 89 -27.15 -5.33 20.42
C VAL A 89 -27.84 -4.06 19.94
N ALA A 90 -28.77 -4.22 18.99
CA ALA A 90 -29.64 -3.16 18.51
C ALA A 90 -31.09 -3.56 18.76
N THR A 91 -31.90 -2.62 19.22
CA THR A 91 -33.33 -2.86 19.46
C THR A 91 -34.16 -1.77 18.81
N GLU A 92 -35.24 -2.17 18.16
CA GLU A 92 -36.22 -1.26 17.58
C GLU A 92 -37.63 -1.81 17.84
N LYS A 93 -38.42 -1.08 18.65
CA LYS A 93 -39.76 -1.49 19.11
C LYS A 93 -39.74 -2.89 19.73
N ASN A 94 -40.24 -3.89 19.00
CA ASN A 94 -40.43 -5.26 19.45
C ASN A 94 -39.40 -6.21 18.81
N VAL A 95 -38.42 -5.67 18.07
CA VAL A 95 -37.39 -6.42 17.37
C VAL A 95 -36.05 -6.13 18.01
N ALA A 96 -35.30 -7.19 18.30
CA ALA A 96 -33.93 -7.10 18.79
C ALA A 96 -33.01 -7.89 17.86
N VAL A 97 -31.83 -7.32 17.58
CA VAL A 97 -30.77 -7.93 16.78
C VAL A 97 -29.52 -7.99 17.64
N ILE A 98 -28.88 -9.16 17.66
CA ILE A 98 -27.59 -9.39 18.32
C ILE A 98 -26.60 -9.75 17.23
N VAL A 99 -25.44 -9.10 17.22
CA VAL A 99 -24.35 -9.34 16.29
C VAL A 99 -23.10 -9.63 17.09
N GLU A 100 -22.42 -10.73 16.79
CA GLU A 100 -21.07 -11.02 17.29
C GLU A 100 -20.07 -10.78 16.16
N VAL A 101 -19.05 -9.99 16.43
CA VAL A 101 -17.93 -9.73 15.51
C VAL A 101 -16.63 -10.13 16.19
N ASN A 102 -16.00 -11.19 15.69
CA ASN A 102 -14.79 -11.74 16.28
C ASN A 102 -13.50 -11.19 15.66
N CYS A 103 -12.43 -11.22 16.45
CA CYS A 103 -11.07 -10.88 16.05
C CYS A 103 -10.04 -11.78 16.79
N GLU A 104 -8.78 -11.73 16.36
CA GLU A 104 -7.71 -12.55 16.95
C GLU A 104 -7.35 -12.10 18.37
N THR A 105 -7.28 -10.79 18.63
CA THR A 105 -6.78 -10.22 19.89
C THR A 105 -7.71 -9.15 20.44
N ASP A 106 -7.65 -8.93 21.74
CA ASP A 106 -8.46 -7.94 22.45
C ASP A 106 -8.03 -6.49 22.15
N PHE A 107 -6.76 -6.27 21.81
CA PHE A 107 -6.27 -4.97 21.35
C PHE A 107 -7.02 -4.48 20.12
N VAL A 108 -7.36 -5.39 19.19
CA VAL A 108 -8.16 -5.06 18.01
C VAL A 108 -9.60 -4.74 18.40
N ALA A 109 -10.23 -5.55 19.26
CA ALA A 109 -11.60 -5.32 19.73
C ALA A 109 -11.79 -3.95 20.41
N LYS A 110 -10.74 -3.44 21.08
CA LYS A 110 -10.77 -2.16 21.80
C LYS A 110 -10.58 -0.94 20.88
N ALA A 111 -10.05 -1.12 19.67
CA ALA A 111 -9.73 -0.03 18.74
C ALA A 111 -10.99 0.68 18.23
N ALA A 112 -10.91 2.00 18.03
CA ALA A 112 -12.03 2.79 17.52
C ALA A 112 -12.47 2.36 16.12
N ASP A 113 -11.52 2.06 15.23
CA ASP A 113 -11.80 1.61 13.86
C ASP A 113 -12.59 0.28 13.83
N PHE A 114 -12.35 -0.62 14.80
CA PHE A 114 -13.08 -1.90 14.89
C PHE A 114 -14.51 -1.71 15.41
N LYS A 115 -14.73 -0.72 16.28
CA LYS A 115 -16.07 -0.37 16.78
C LYS A 115 -16.94 0.35 15.74
N SER A 116 -16.32 0.92 14.71
CA SER A 116 -17.00 1.60 13.61
C SER A 116 -17.23 0.74 12.37
N LEU A 117 -16.91 -0.56 12.44
CA LEU A 117 -17.13 -1.52 11.35
C LEU A 117 -18.61 -1.80 11.16
#